data_AF-A0A531LV42-F1
#
_entry.id   AF-A0A531LV42-F1
#
_cell.length_a   1.000
_cell.length_b   1.000
_cell.length_c   1.000
_cell.angle_alpha   90.00
_cell.angle_beta   90.00
_cell.angle_gamma   90.00
#
_symmetry.space_group_name_H-M   'P 1'
#
loop_
_entity.id
_entity.type
_entity.pdbx_description
1 polymer ?
#
loop_
_entity_poly.entity_id
_entity_poly.type
_entity_poly.pdbx_seq_one_letter_code
_entity_poly.pdbx_strand_id
1 'polypeptide(L)'
;PPDRAPAAGTFGATASIVVPPEGELQVSLSDEAWIDIVQDGHAVKSAGFSGVKTCPGIRKSVRFKLSAGPATVQLSGSKKADLKVAVLTPE
;
A
#
# COMPACT_ATOMS: atom_id res chain seq x y z
N PRO A 1 1.51 -11.40 8.67
CA PRO A 1 0.77 -10.37 9.45
C PRO A 1 1.36 -9.00 9.08
N PRO A 2 0.57 -7.91 9.07
CA PRO A 2 1.10 -6.59 8.74
C PRO A 2 2.16 -6.18 9.76
N ASP A 3 3.21 -5.49 9.31
CA ASP A 3 4.30 -5.03 10.17
C ASP A 3 3.80 -4.06 11.25
N ARG A 4 2.68 -3.38 10.96
CA ARG A 4 1.99 -2.55 11.94
C ARG A 4 0.64 -3.15 12.32
N ALA A 5 0.52 -3.52 13.59
CA ALA A 5 -0.73 -3.98 14.16
C ALA A 5 -1.84 -2.92 13.96
N PRO A 6 -3.03 -3.31 13.46
CA PRO A 6 -4.16 -2.40 13.33
C PRO A 6 -4.59 -1.89 14.71
N ALA A 7 -4.96 -0.60 14.81
CA ALA A 7 -5.57 -0.08 16.02
C ALA A 7 -6.99 -0.63 16.19
N ALA A 8 -7.45 -0.79 17.45
CA ALA A 8 -8.81 -1.21 17.73
C ALA A 8 -9.83 -0.25 17.11
N GLY A 9 -10.94 -0.79 16.59
CA GLY A 9 -11.99 0.00 15.94
C GLY A 9 -11.63 0.58 14.57
N THR A 10 -10.54 0.11 13.95
CA THR A 10 -10.16 0.49 12.58
C THR A 10 -10.44 -0.62 11.59
N PHE A 11 -10.54 -0.25 10.31
CA PHE A 11 -10.75 -1.16 9.19
C PHE A 11 -9.41 -1.53 8.53
N GLY A 12 -9.42 -2.67 7.85
CA GLY A 12 -8.30 -3.15 7.05
C GLY A 12 -8.78 -3.98 5.86
N ALA A 13 -7.89 -4.24 4.92
CA ALA A 13 -8.16 -5.02 3.72
C ALA A 13 -6.88 -5.66 3.20
N THR A 14 -7.02 -6.70 2.39
CA THR A 14 -5.91 -7.31 1.64
C THR A 14 -6.28 -7.45 0.18
N ALA A 15 -5.33 -7.19 -0.71
CA ALA A 15 -5.50 -7.38 -2.15
C ALA A 15 -4.27 -8.10 -2.73
N SER A 16 -4.50 -9.10 -3.56
CA SER A 16 -3.43 -9.77 -4.31
C SER A 16 -3.11 -8.97 -5.57
N ILE A 17 -1.84 -8.84 -5.88
CA ILE A 17 -1.33 -8.15 -7.07
C ILE A 17 -0.25 -9.01 -7.76
N VAL A 18 0.01 -8.71 -9.03
CA VAL A 18 1.16 -9.25 -9.77
C VAL A 18 2.10 -8.09 -10.06
N VAL A 19 3.31 -8.17 -9.52
CA VAL A 19 4.38 -7.19 -9.72
C VAL A 19 5.00 -7.43 -11.10
N PRO A 20 5.10 -6.40 -11.95
CA PRO A 20 5.67 -6.55 -13.28
C PRO A 20 7.21 -6.61 -13.21
N PRO A 21 7.89 -6.99 -14.31
CA PRO A 21 9.34 -7.22 -14.32
C PRO A 21 10.21 -6.03 -13.86
N GLU A 22 9.72 -4.80 -14.00
CA GLU A 22 10.41 -3.58 -13.59
C GLU A 22 10.55 -3.47 -12.06
N GLY A 23 9.72 -4.22 -11.31
CA GLY A 23 9.89 -4.40 -9.87
C GLY A 23 9.59 -3.17 -9.02
N GLU A 24 9.06 -2.08 -9.58
CA GLU A 24 8.67 -0.89 -8.81
C GLU A 24 7.17 -0.66 -8.87
N LEU A 25 6.58 -0.44 -7.69
CA LEU A 25 5.16 -0.09 -7.55
C LEU A 25 4.98 1.10 -6.61
N GLN A 26 4.05 1.97 -6.99
CA GLN A 26 3.51 3.02 -6.15
C GLN A 26 2.07 2.69 -5.78
N VAL A 27 1.78 2.66 -4.47
CA VAL A 27 0.44 2.50 -3.93
C VAL A 27 -0.04 3.83 -3.38
N SER A 28 -1.16 4.33 -3.90
CA SER A 28 -1.79 5.59 -3.48
C SER A 28 -3.13 5.32 -2.81
N LEU A 29 -3.41 6.04 -1.73
CA LEU A 29 -4.64 5.93 -0.95
C LEU A 29 -5.41 7.25 -0.95
N SER A 30 -6.73 7.18 -0.96
CA SER A 30 -7.58 8.37 -0.83
C SER A 30 -7.71 8.91 0.58
N ASP A 31 -7.41 8.12 1.61
CA ASP A 31 -7.48 8.52 3.01
C ASP A 31 -6.36 7.85 3.85
N GLU A 32 -6.40 8.09 5.15
CA GLU A 32 -5.41 7.70 6.15
C GLU A 32 -5.43 6.18 6.43
N ALA A 33 -4.40 5.45 5.97
CA ALA A 33 -4.15 4.05 6.37
C ALA A 33 -2.65 3.68 6.21
N TRP A 34 -2.28 2.54 6.80
CA TRP A 34 -0.99 1.88 6.58
C TRP A 34 -1.03 1.04 5.30
N ILE A 35 0.13 0.91 4.66
CA ILE A 35 0.32 0.11 3.46
C ILE A 35 1.54 -0.76 3.73
N ASP A 36 1.34 -2.06 3.80
CA ASP A 36 2.39 -3.06 3.81
C ASP A 36 2.28 -3.89 2.52
N ILE A 37 3.40 -4.33 1.96
CA ILE A 37 3.40 -5.31 0.87
C ILE A 37 4.13 -6.56 1.36
N VAL A 38 3.50 -7.71 1.20
CA VAL A 38 4.09 -9.02 1.51
C VAL A 38 4.40 -9.73 0.20
N GLN A 39 5.65 -10.11 0.00
CA GLN A 39 6.12 -10.90 -1.13
C GLN A 39 6.96 -12.07 -0.60
N ASP A 40 6.72 -13.27 -1.13
CA ASP A 40 7.41 -14.50 -0.71
C ASP A 40 7.38 -14.72 0.81
N GLY A 41 6.27 -14.36 1.45
CA GLY A 41 6.06 -14.48 2.89
C GLY A 41 6.71 -13.38 3.74
N HIS A 42 7.41 -12.42 3.13
CA HIS A 42 8.14 -11.36 3.84
C HIS A 42 7.57 -9.98 3.55
N ALA A 43 7.53 -9.13 4.58
CA ALA A 43 7.20 -7.72 4.41
C ALA A 43 8.30 -6.99 3.65
N VAL A 44 7.90 -6.17 2.68
CA VAL A 44 8.80 -5.42 1.80
C VAL A 44 8.90 -4.00 2.31
N LYS A 45 10.12 -3.56 2.59
CA LYS A 45 10.38 -2.20 3.07
C LYS A 45 10.00 -1.17 2.00
N SER A 46 9.27 -0.13 2.39
CA SER A 46 8.97 1.00 1.50
C SER A 46 10.26 1.70 1.07
N ALA A 47 10.37 2.03 -0.21
CA ALA A 47 11.45 2.83 -0.79
C ALA A 47 11.27 4.33 -0.52
N GLY A 48 10.03 4.79 -0.34
CA GLY A 48 9.72 6.17 -0.01
C GLY A 48 8.22 6.42 0.12
N PHE A 49 7.84 7.57 0.68
CA PHE A 49 6.43 7.97 0.77
C PHE A 49 6.27 9.47 0.53
N SER A 50 5.10 9.88 0.07
CA SER A 50 4.68 11.27 -0.01
C SER A 50 3.32 11.45 0.67
N GLY A 51 3.21 12.51 1.47
CA GLY A 51 1.95 12.97 2.05
C GLY A 51 1.47 14.20 1.28
N VAL A 52 0.94 14.00 0.07
CA VAL A 52 0.49 15.13 -0.75
C VAL A 52 -0.89 15.56 -0.27
N LYS A 53 -1.00 16.77 0.28
CA LYS A 53 -2.29 17.36 0.67
C LYS A 53 -2.98 18.14 -0.46
N THR A 54 -2.25 18.39 -1.53
CA THR A 54 -2.66 19.28 -2.63
C THR A 54 -3.20 18.55 -3.85
N CYS A 55 -3.25 17.22 -3.84
CA CYS A 55 -3.81 16.40 -4.91
C CYS A 55 -5.21 15.91 -4.50
N PRO A 56 -6.29 16.41 -5.10
CA PRO A 56 -7.64 15.98 -4.76
C PRO A 56 -7.80 14.46 -4.91
N GLY A 57 -8.31 13.81 -3.87
CA GLY A 57 -8.57 12.37 -3.87
C GLY A 57 -7.37 11.46 -3.57
N ILE A 58 -6.17 12.02 -3.37
CA ILE A 58 -4.99 11.28 -2.90
C ILE A 58 -4.50 11.90 -1.59
N ARG A 59 -4.42 11.07 -0.56
CA ARG A 59 -3.92 11.45 0.76
C ARG A 59 -2.44 11.12 0.95
N LYS A 60 -2.01 9.98 0.42
CA LYS A 60 -0.67 9.42 0.60
C LYS A 60 -0.33 8.51 -0.56
N SER A 61 0.95 8.49 -0.93
CA SER A 61 1.53 7.50 -1.84
C SER A 61 2.77 6.87 -1.20
N VAL A 62 2.97 5.58 -1.43
CA VAL A 62 4.16 4.84 -0.96
C VAL A 62 4.73 4.04 -2.11
N ARG A 63 6.05 4.10 -2.28
CA ARG A 63 6.79 3.36 -3.31
C ARG A 63 7.47 2.15 -2.71
N PHE A 64 7.52 1.06 -3.46
CA PHE A 64 8.13 -0.21 -3.08
C PHE A 64 9.00 -0.73 -4.22
N LYS A 65 10.13 -1.32 -3.85
CA LYS A 65 10.97 -2.14 -4.74
C LYS A 65 10.71 -3.60 -4.42
N LEU A 66 10.29 -4.35 -5.40
CA LEU A 66 9.73 -5.69 -5.34
C LEU A 66 10.38 -6.55 -6.42
N SER A 67 10.36 -7.86 -6.23
CA SER A 67 10.67 -8.80 -7.31
C SER A 67 9.45 -8.97 -8.21
N ALA A 68 9.65 -9.34 -9.47
CA ALA A 68 8.55 -9.70 -10.35
C ALA A 68 7.79 -10.91 -9.78
N GLY A 69 6.46 -10.92 -9.91
CA GLY A 69 5.62 -12.03 -9.45
C GLY A 69 4.55 -11.65 -8.42
N PRO A 70 3.95 -12.64 -7.74
CA PRO A 70 2.82 -12.40 -6.86
C PRO A 70 3.23 -11.64 -5.59
N ALA A 71 2.37 -10.71 -5.15
CA ALA A 71 2.49 -10.05 -3.86
C ALA A 71 1.10 -9.76 -3.28
N THR A 72 1.06 -9.47 -1.98
CA THR A 72 -0.15 -9.08 -1.26
C THR A 72 0.02 -7.69 -0.68
N VAL A 73 -0.87 -6.77 -1.07
CA VAL A 73 -1.02 -5.47 -0.41
C VAL A 73 -1.89 -5.67 0.83
N GLN A 74 -1.43 -5.18 1.98
CA GLN A 74 -2.16 -5.16 3.24
C GLN A 74 -2.40 -3.72 3.67
N LEU A 75 -3.65 -3.42 3.99
CA LEU A 75 -4.11 -2.11 4.44
C LEU A 75 -4.62 -2.24 5.86
N SER A 76 -4.24 -1.33 6.74
CA SER A 76 -4.67 -1.34 8.14
C SER A 76 -4.81 0.07 8.70
N GLY A 77 -5.60 0.22 9.77
CA GLY A 77 -5.72 1.48 10.48
C GLY A 77 -6.63 2.51 9.81
N SER A 78 -7.45 2.12 8.82
CA SER A 78 -8.41 3.05 8.21
C SER A 78 -9.52 3.39 9.19
N LYS A 79 -9.88 4.67 9.31
CA LYS A 79 -11.03 5.13 10.11
C LYS A 79 -12.36 4.90 9.40
N LYS A 80 -12.34 4.71 8.08
CA LYS A 80 -13.51 4.49 7.23
C LYS A 80 -13.49 3.09 6.65
N ALA A 81 -14.69 2.55 6.42
CA ALA A 81 -14.85 1.25 5.77
C ALA A 81 -14.52 1.31 4.27
N ASP A 82 -14.68 2.48 3.64
CA ASP A 82 -14.33 2.74 2.26
C ASP A 82 -12.94 3.40 2.14
N LEU A 83 -12.12 2.87 1.22
CA LEU A 83 -10.80 3.40 0.90
C LEU A 83 -10.51 3.15 -0.58
N LYS A 84 -10.29 4.21 -1.36
CA LYS A 84 -9.86 4.06 -2.76
C LYS A 84 -8.35 3.82 -2.79
N VAL A 85 -7.95 2.85 -3.62
CA VAL A 85 -6.56 2.41 -3.76
C VAL A 85 -6.20 2.43 -5.23
N ALA A 86 -5.06 3.02 -5.56
CA ALA A 86 -4.45 2.91 -6.89
C ALA A 86 -3.07 2.26 -6.77
N VAL A 87 -2.78 1.33 -7.66
CA VAL A 87 -1.48 0.65 -7.76
C VAL A 87 -0.96 0.88 -9.17
N LEU A 88 0.18 1.56 -9.27
CA LEU A 88 0.77 1.99 -10.54
C LEU A 88 2.27 1.69 -10.55
N THR A 89 2.82 1.41 -11.73
CA THR A 89 4.27 1.53 -11.95
C THR A 89 4.62 3.02 -11.99
N PRO A 90 5.60 3.50 -11.21
CA PRO A 90 6.07 4.88 -11.34
C PRO A 90 6.70 5.10 -12.73
N GLU A 91 6.46 6.28 -13.31
CA GLU A 91 7.13 6.75 -14.55
C GLU A 91 8.62 7.01 -14.35
#